data_AF-A0A841BYW6-F1
#
_entry.id   AF-A0A841BYW6-F1
#
_cell.length_a   1.000
_cell.length_b   1.000
_cell.length_c   1.000
_cell.angle_alpha   90.00
_cell.angle_beta   90.00
_cell.angle_gamma   90.00
#
_symmetry.space_group_name_H-M   'P 1'
#
loop_
_entity.id
_entity.type
_entity.pdbx_description
1 polymer ?
#
loop_
_entity_poly.entity_id
_entity_poly.type
_entity_poly.pdbx_seq_one_letter_code
_entity_poly.pdbx_strand_id
1 'polypeptide(L)'
;MVGLVAVIFEAAEADRFTFVDQDVVVAQKIVSKAGVRKVDLASVTPSARALKLAEGTGLDDLLCQLYLDESRAILNVKGRHIVTVDNRGFQGTGAGVDMSNIGPRSEGRAMLLPSIPTRQPGESARASASRPASP
;
A
#
# COMPACT_ATOMS: atom_id res chain seq x y z
N MET A 1 5.75 11.17 -16.88
CA MET A 1 5.31 9.99 -16.11
C MET A 1 3.80 9.99 -16.14
N VAL A 2 3.18 9.02 -16.83
CA VAL A 2 1.72 8.93 -16.99
C VAL A 2 1.15 8.32 -15.71
N GLY A 3 0.15 8.97 -15.08
CA GLY A 3 -0.47 8.49 -13.85
C GLY A 3 -1.38 7.28 -14.11
N LEU A 4 -1.60 6.45 -13.08
CA LEU A 4 -2.46 5.24 -13.18
C LEU A 4 -3.85 5.55 -13.75
N VAL A 5 -4.43 6.69 -13.39
CA VAL A 5 -5.73 7.15 -13.92
C VAL A 5 -5.65 7.32 -15.44
N ALA A 6 -4.61 7.98 -15.96
CA ALA A 6 -4.46 8.19 -17.39
C ALA A 6 -4.30 6.86 -18.15
N VAL A 7 -3.56 5.90 -17.59
CA VAL A 7 -3.43 4.55 -18.19
C VAL A 7 -4.78 3.84 -18.27
N ILE A 8 -5.62 3.95 -17.21
CA ILE A 8 -6.95 3.34 -17.20
C ILE A 8 -7.86 4.01 -18.25
N PHE A 9 -7.85 5.33 -18.35
CA PHE A 9 -8.66 6.06 -19.33
C PHE A 9 -8.21 5.78 -20.77
N GLU A 10 -6.91 5.79 -21.05
CA GLU A 10 -6.37 5.47 -22.38
C GLU A 10 -6.76 4.06 -22.83
N ALA A 11 -6.71 3.08 -21.92
CA ALA A 11 -7.13 1.71 -22.21
C ALA A 11 -8.64 1.62 -22.47
N ALA A 12 -9.46 2.33 -21.69
CA ALA A 12 -10.91 2.36 -21.89
C ALA A 12 -11.30 3.04 -23.20
N GLU A 13 -10.65 4.14 -23.57
CA GLU A 13 -10.86 4.80 -24.87
C GLU A 13 -10.49 3.87 -26.04
N ALA A 14 -9.36 3.16 -25.94
CA ALA A 14 -8.95 2.19 -26.95
C ALA A 14 -9.96 1.04 -27.13
N ASP A 15 -10.64 0.63 -26.05
CA ASP A 15 -11.67 -0.41 -26.05
C ASP A 15 -13.09 0.13 -26.30
N ARG A 16 -13.23 1.45 -26.53
CA ARG A 16 -14.53 2.17 -26.64
C ARG A 16 -15.44 1.92 -25.43
N PHE A 17 -14.85 1.67 -24.28
CA PHE A 17 -15.54 1.49 -23.02
C PHE A 17 -15.92 2.85 -22.44
N THR A 18 -17.20 3.02 -22.08
CA THR A 18 -17.68 4.24 -21.42
C THR A 18 -17.94 3.93 -19.96
N PHE A 19 -17.31 4.68 -19.06
CA PHE A 19 -17.55 4.55 -17.62
C PHE A 19 -18.90 5.16 -17.23
N VAL A 20 -19.62 4.47 -16.35
CA VAL A 20 -20.64 5.08 -15.48
C VAL A 20 -20.14 5.15 -14.04
N ASP A 21 -20.83 5.93 -13.20
CA ASP A 21 -20.47 6.09 -11.80
C ASP A 21 -20.38 4.72 -11.09
N GLN A 22 -19.28 4.53 -10.33
CA GLN A 22 -18.96 3.32 -9.55
C GLN A 22 -18.48 2.09 -10.36
N ASP A 23 -18.16 2.20 -11.65
CA ASP A 23 -17.66 1.07 -12.45
C ASP A 23 -16.22 0.62 -12.13
N VAL A 24 -15.44 1.50 -11.49
CA VAL A 24 -14.00 1.30 -11.37
C VAL A 24 -13.63 0.82 -9.97
N VAL A 25 -13.30 -0.46 -9.86
CA VAL A 25 -12.65 -1.04 -8.68
C VAL A 25 -11.19 -1.31 -9.01
N VAL A 26 -10.28 -0.68 -8.27
CA VAL A 26 -8.84 -0.80 -8.49
C VAL A 26 -8.21 -1.68 -7.42
N ALA A 27 -7.51 -2.74 -7.84
CA ALA A 27 -6.78 -3.58 -6.90
C ALA A 27 -5.72 -2.76 -6.15
N GLN A 28 -5.68 -2.91 -4.82
CA GLN A 28 -4.76 -2.20 -3.94
C GLN A 28 -3.29 -2.25 -4.42
N LYS A 29 -2.88 -3.40 -4.98
CA LYS A 29 -1.49 -3.63 -5.42
C LYS A 29 -1.05 -2.70 -6.56
N ILE A 30 -1.96 -2.36 -7.48
CA ILE A 30 -1.62 -1.47 -8.61
C ILE A 30 -1.56 0.00 -8.18
N VAL A 31 -2.36 0.40 -7.18
CA VAL A 31 -2.30 1.73 -6.55
C VAL A 31 -0.96 1.92 -5.84
N SER A 32 -0.46 0.89 -5.16
CA SER A 32 0.82 0.95 -4.44
C SER A 32 2.01 1.01 -5.41
N LYS A 33 1.95 0.26 -6.52
CA LYS A 33 2.95 0.31 -7.61
C LYS A 33 2.96 1.65 -8.36
N ALA A 34 1.81 2.30 -8.48
CA ALA A 34 1.68 3.62 -9.11
C ALA A 34 2.37 4.75 -8.34
N GLY A 35 2.93 4.47 -7.16
CA GLY A 35 4.03 5.25 -6.61
C GLY A 35 3.78 5.94 -5.28
N VAL A 36 2.85 5.47 -4.44
CA VAL A 36 2.44 6.32 -3.31
C VAL A 36 3.33 6.19 -2.08
N ARG A 37 3.89 5.01 -1.72
CA ARG A 37 4.74 4.87 -0.50
C ARG A 37 5.80 3.76 -0.60
N LYS A 38 6.97 4.08 -1.17
CA LYS A 38 8.16 3.21 -1.11
C LYS A 38 9.03 3.63 0.06
N VAL A 39 9.55 2.65 0.80
CA VAL A 39 10.51 2.87 1.89
C VAL A 39 11.80 2.12 1.57
N ASP A 40 12.91 2.81 1.77
CA ASP A 40 14.23 2.21 1.79
C ASP A 40 14.47 1.59 3.17
N LEU A 41 14.72 0.30 3.24
CA LEU A 41 14.99 -0.40 4.50
C LEU A 41 16.26 0.13 5.18
N ALA A 42 17.21 0.67 4.42
CA ALA A 42 18.41 1.28 4.99
C ALA A 42 18.13 2.55 5.81
N SER A 43 16.95 3.18 5.63
CA SER A 43 16.54 4.33 6.44
C SER A 43 15.71 3.93 7.68
N VAL A 44 15.38 2.65 7.84
CA VAL A 44 14.61 2.14 8.97
C VAL A 44 15.53 1.85 10.15
N THR A 45 15.17 2.32 11.34
CA THR A 45 15.92 2.04 12.58
C THR A 45 15.10 1.11 13.48
N PRO A 46 15.53 -0.14 13.71
CA PRO A 46 14.83 -1.08 14.57
C PRO A 46 14.75 -0.61 16.02
N SER A 47 13.54 -0.63 16.58
CA SER A 47 13.32 -0.48 18.02
C SER A 47 13.58 -1.78 18.77
N ALA A 48 13.74 -1.70 20.10
CA ALA A 48 13.85 -2.90 20.95
C ALA A 48 12.64 -3.86 20.81
N ARG A 49 11.46 -3.32 20.49
CA ARG A 49 10.26 -4.12 20.22
C ARG A 49 10.37 -4.86 18.88
N ALA A 50 10.90 -4.21 17.84
CA ALA A 50 11.15 -4.83 16.55
C ALA A 50 12.19 -5.96 16.66
N LEU A 51 13.28 -5.73 17.40
CA LEU A 51 14.32 -6.74 17.63
C LEU A 51 13.75 -7.99 18.32
N LYS A 52 12.98 -7.83 19.40
CA LYS A 52 12.31 -8.97 20.07
C LYS A 52 11.34 -9.71 19.16
N LEU A 53 10.62 -8.98 18.30
CA LEU A 53 9.71 -9.58 17.33
C LEU A 53 10.49 -10.36 16.27
N ALA A 54 11.61 -9.84 15.80
CA ALA A 54 12.50 -10.51 14.86
C ALA A 54 13.09 -11.79 15.46
N GLU A 55 13.57 -11.74 16.71
CA GLU A 55 14.06 -12.93 17.44
C GLU A 55 12.99 -14.02 17.54
N GLY A 56 11.75 -13.66 17.90
CA GLY A 56 10.66 -14.61 18.05
C GLY A 56 10.11 -15.17 16.74
N THR A 57 10.31 -14.48 15.61
CA THR A 57 9.76 -14.87 14.31
C THR A 57 10.79 -15.34 13.29
N GLY A 58 12.07 -15.03 13.49
CA GLY A 58 13.14 -15.18 12.50
C GLY A 58 12.99 -14.27 11.28
N LEU A 59 12.14 -13.24 11.35
CA LEU A 59 12.04 -12.22 10.32
C LEU A 59 13.17 -11.19 10.45
N ASP A 60 13.35 -10.42 9.39
CA ASP A 60 14.23 -9.25 9.37
C ASP A 60 13.71 -8.17 10.35
N ASP A 61 14.62 -7.55 11.09
CA ASP A 61 14.29 -6.57 12.13
C ASP A 61 13.80 -5.24 11.55
N LEU A 62 14.30 -4.83 10.39
CA LEU A 62 13.80 -3.67 9.64
C LEU A 62 12.36 -3.91 9.18
N LEU A 63 12.06 -5.13 8.70
CA LEU A 63 10.70 -5.51 8.34
C LEU A 63 9.77 -5.55 9.56
N CYS A 64 10.24 -6.07 10.68
CA CYS A 64 9.48 -6.06 11.93
C CYS A 64 9.19 -4.64 12.41
N GLN A 65 10.15 -3.72 12.23
CA GLN A 65 9.95 -2.31 12.54
C GLN A 65 8.87 -1.70 11.65
N LEU A 66 8.90 -1.93 10.33
CA LEU A 66 7.84 -1.47 9.42
C LEU A 66 6.46 -2.03 9.76
N TYR A 67 6.37 -3.29 10.17
CA TYR A 67 5.11 -3.87 10.60
C TYR A 67 4.56 -3.18 11.84
N LEU A 68 5.43 -2.80 12.79
CA LEU A 68 5.04 -2.06 13.98
C LEU A 68 4.60 -0.63 13.63
N ASP A 69 5.31 0.05 12.75
CA ASP A 69 5.01 1.43 12.35
C ASP A 69 3.70 1.53 11.56
N GLU A 70 3.39 0.54 10.74
CA GLU A 70 2.19 0.50 9.91
C GLU A 70 0.99 -0.22 10.57
N SER A 71 1.12 -0.63 11.85
CA SER A 71 0.07 -1.32 12.60
C SER A 71 -0.33 -0.63 13.89
N ARG A 72 -1.64 -0.57 14.14
CA ARG A 72 -2.18 -0.20 15.46
C ARG A 72 -2.09 -1.34 16.47
N ALA A 73 -2.09 -2.59 16.01
CA ALA A 73 -2.05 -3.77 16.87
C ALA A 73 -1.45 -4.98 16.16
N ILE A 74 -0.72 -5.81 16.91
CA ILE A 74 -0.40 -7.20 16.53
C ILE A 74 -1.40 -8.09 17.25
N LEU A 75 -2.19 -8.86 16.49
CA LEU A 75 -3.22 -9.75 17.03
C LEU A 75 -2.68 -11.13 17.35
N ASN A 76 -1.76 -11.64 16.53
CA ASN A 76 -1.20 -12.97 16.70
C ASN A 76 0.17 -13.09 16.02
N VAL A 77 1.04 -13.91 16.59
CA VAL A 77 2.35 -14.26 16.03
C VAL A 77 2.49 -15.78 16.04
N LYS A 78 2.64 -16.39 14.86
CA LYS A 78 2.82 -17.84 14.71
C LYS A 78 3.97 -18.12 13.74
N GLY A 79 5.14 -18.41 14.30
CA GLY A 79 6.38 -18.54 13.52
C GLY A 79 6.66 -17.25 12.75
N ARG A 80 6.80 -17.34 11.43
CA ARG A 80 7.03 -16.19 10.54
C ARG A 80 5.75 -15.39 10.19
N HIS A 81 4.57 -15.86 10.62
CA HIS A 81 3.30 -15.20 10.31
C HIS A 81 2.89 -14.26 11.43
N ILE A 82 2.78 -12.97 11.11
CA ILE A 82 2.36 -11.93 12.04
C ILE A 82 1.02 -11.38 11.54
N VAL A 83 -0.03 -11.60 12.32
CA VAL A 83 -1.36 -11.04 12.07
C VAL A 83 -1.44 -9.68 12.75
N THR A 84 -1.76 -8.66 11.98
CA THR A 84 -1.79 -7.26 12.38
C THR A 84 -3.16 -6.66 12.10
N VAL A 85 -3.49 -5.60 12.83
CA VAL A 85 -4.41 -4.60 12.32
C VAL A 85 -3.60 -3.38 11.89
N ASP A 86 -3.68 -3.03 10.61
CA ASP A 86 -2.97 -1.88 10.08
C ASP A 86 -3.51 -0.56 10.64
N ASN A 87 -2.80 0.55 10.41
CA ASN A 87 -3.19 1.87 10.87
C ASN A 87 -4.55 2.37 10.32
N ARG A 88 -5.07 1.74 9.27
CA ARG A 88 -6.40 2.03 8.68
C ARG A 88 -7.50 1.15 9.25
N GLY A 89 -7.17 0.20 10.12
CA GLY A 89 -8.12 -0.68 10.78
C GLY A 89 -8.36 -2.01 10.07
N PHE A 90 -7.65 -2.32 8.99
CA PHE A 90 -7.81 -3.58 8.29
C PHE A 90 -6.96 -4.68 8.93
N GLN A 91 -7.58 -5.84 9.14
CA GLN A 91 -6.87 -7.03 9.61
C GLN A 91 -6.17 -7.71 8.43
N GLY A 92 -4.91 -8.08 8.62
CA GLY A 92 -4.13 -8.77 7.62
C GLY A 92 -2.83 -9.33 8.19
N THR A 93 -1.92 -9.72 7.31
CA THR A 93 -0.58 -10.17 7.69
C THR A 93 0.46 -9.11 7.37
N GLY A 94 1.42 -8.88 8.27
CA GLY A 94 2.57 -8.01 8.01
C GLY A 94 2.22 -6.56 7.68
N ALA A 95 1.13 -6.03 8.25
CA ALA A 95 0.65 -4.66 8.04
C ALA A 95 0.38 -4.27 6.57
N GLY A 96 0.31 -5.25 5.67
CA GLY A 96 0.20 -5.02 4.22
C GLY A 96 1.47 -4.48 3.57
N VAL A 97 2.62 -4.54 4.26
CA VAL A 97 3.93 -4.24 3.67
C VAL A 97 4.29 -5.34 2.67
N ASP A 98 4.54 -4.95 1.43
CA ASP A 98 4.96 -5.86 0.36
C ASP A 98 6.48 -5.73 0.15
N MET A 99 7.14 -6.85 -0.19
CA MET A 99 8.54 -6.92 -0.63
C MET A 99 8.71 -7.78 -1.89
N SER A 100 7.65 -8.41 -2.38
CA SER A 100 7.74 -9.51 -3.35
C SER A 100 7.89 -9.04 -4.80
N ASN A 101 7.82 -7.72 -5.07
CA ASN A 101 7.62 -7.20 -6.43
C ASN A 101 8.22 -5.79 -6.67
N ILE A 102 9.30 -5.43 -5.96
CA ILE A 102 9.81 -4.05 -5.88
C ILE A 102 11.20 -3.87 -6.53
N GLY A 103 11.63 -4.82 -7.35
CA GLY A 103 12.99 -4.88 -7.90
C GLY A 103 13.85 -5.94 -7.19
N PRO A 104 15.15 -6.02 -7.50
CA PRO A 104 16.08 -6.92 -6.83
C PRO A 104 16.03 -6.74 -5.31
N ARG A 105 15.98 -7.84 -4.56
CA ARG A 105 15.95 -7.82 -3.08
C ARG A 105 17.16 -7.10 -2.47
N SER A 106 18.26 -7.02 -3.22
CA SER A 106 19.47 -6.25 -2.90
C SER A 106 19.26 -4.74 -2.84
N GLU A 107 18.19 -4.21 -3.42
CA GLU A 107 17.86 -2.79 -3.32
C GLU A 107 17.22 -2.42 -1.97
N GLY A 108 16.88 -3.41 -1.12
CA GLY A 108 16.42 -3.15 0.24
C GLY A 108 15.17 -2.28 0.30
N ARG A 109 14.18 -2.48 -0.58
CA ARG A 109 12.96 -1.66 -0.62
C ARG A 109 11.75 -2.42 -0.13
N ALA A 110 10.90 -1.73 0.61
CA ALA A 110 9.57 -2.16 1.01
C ALA A 110 8.51 -1.22 0.43
N MET A 111 7.32 -1.76 0.15
CA MET A 111 6.18 -1.00 -0.35
C MET A 111 5.10 -1.01 0.72
N LEU A 112 4.72 0.19 1.16
CA LEU A 112 3.67 0.36 2.15
C LEU A 112 2.33 0.54 1.46
N LEU A 113 1.27 0.24 2.19
CA LEU A 113 -0.06 0.56 1.73
C LEU A 113 -0.25 2.09 1.69
N PRO A 114 -1.05 2.62 0.74
CA PRO A 114 -1.34 4.04 0.68
C PRO A 114 -1.93 4.51 2.02
N SER A 115 -1.49 5.69 2.46
CA SER A 115 -2.14 6.41 3.56
C SER A 115 -3.47 6.94 3.03
N ILE A 116 -4.49 6.08 2.99
CA ILE A 116 -5.84 6.51 2.69
C ILE A 116 -6.34 7.22 3.96
N PRO A 117 -6.62 8.54 3.94
CA PRO A 117 -7.44 9.10 4.99
C PRO A 117 -8.75 8.33 4.94
N THR A 118 -9.24 7.82 6.07
CA THR A 118 -10.58 7.24 6.17
C THR A 118 -11.62 8.31 5.85
N ARG A 119 -11.77 8.63 4.57
CA ARG A 119 -12.91 9.36 4.05
C ARG A 119 -14.04 8.35 3.95
N GLN A 120 -15.19 8.78 4.45
CA GLN A 120 -16.46 8.09 4.29
C GLN A 120 -16.63 7.67 2.81
N PRO A 121 -17.31 6.55 2.52
CA PRO A 121 -17.64 6.17 1.14
C PRO A 121 -18.37 7.34 0.46
N GLY A 122 -17.77 7.99 -0.53
CA GLY A 122 -18.44 9.02 -1.33
C GLY A 122 -17.61 10.24 -1.80
N GLU A 123 -16.41 10.50 -1.27
CA GLU A 123 -15.74 11.78 -1.54
C GLU A 123 -14.62 11.76 -2.59
N SER A 124 -14.17 10.57 -3.04
CA SER A 124 -13.06 10.46 -4.01
C SER A 124 -13.39 10.98 -5.41
N ALA A 125 -14.67 11.20 -5.74
CA ALA A 125 -15.11 11.68 -7.05
C ALA A 125 -14.88 13.19 -7.28
N ARG A 126 -14.58 13.98 -6.24
CA ARG A 126 -14.54 15.45 -6.36
C ARG A 126 -13.20 16.05 -6.80
N ALA A 127 -12.11 15.28 -6.85
CA ALA A 127 -10.79 15.82 -7.18
C ALA A 127 -10.48 15.86 -8.68
N SER A 128 -11.23 15.15 -9.52
CA SER A 128 -11.02 15.09 -10.99
C SER A 128 -12.01 15.94 -11.80
N ALA A 129 -13.00 16.59 -11.16
CA ALA A 129 -14.07 17.31 -11.84
C ALA A 129 -13.71 18.72 -12.33
N SER A 130 -12.45 19.17 -12.22
CA SER A 130 -12.03 20.47 -12.75
C SER A 130 -11.21 20.32 -14.04
N ARG A 131 -11.88 19.98 -15.13
CA ARG A 131 -11.44 20.42 -16.47
C ARG A 131 -12.62 21.13 -17.15
N PRO A 132 -12.41 22.33 -17.71
CA PRO A 132 -13.41 22.95 -18.55
C PRO A 132 -13.63 22.06 -19.77
N ALA A 133 -14.91 21.89 -20.14
CA ALA A 133 -15.28 21.30 -21.42
C ALA A 133 -14.58 22.07 -22.55
N SER A 134 -13.77 21.36 -23.33
CA SER A 134 -13.20 21.89 -24.57
C SER A 134 -14.29 21.90 -25.66
N PRO A 135 -14.21 22.85 -26.62
CA PRO A 135 -15.34 23.34 -27.42
C PRO A 135 -15.94 22.33 -28.40
#